data_AF-A0A1V5R5G8-F1
#
_entry.id   AF-A0A1V5R5G8-F1
#
_cell.length_a   1.000
_cell.length_b   1.000
_cell.length_c   1.000
_cell.angle_alpha   90.00
_cell.angle_beta   90.00
_cell.angle_gamma   90.00
#
_symmetry.space_group_name_H-M   'P 1'
#
loop_
_entity.id
_entity.type
_entity.pdbx_description
1 polymer ?
#
loop_
_entity_poly.entity_id
_entity_poly.type
_entity_poly.pdbx_seq_one_letter_code
_entity_poly.pdbx_strand_id
1 'polypeptide(L)'
;MTLAETQELAARARGRPAEPAFAERLYAASEGNPLFVVEMARAGDAPPGADPSAGPRLPAKLHALLQRQLAQLSPAALELGQLAALLGRTVDYAALAAAWPADEASLVEALDELLRRRILYEAAADRYAFTHGQLRAACCASMSRARQGLMQRRIAAALAAA
;
A
#
# COMPACT_ATOMS: atom_id res chain seq x y z
N MET A 1 -15.62 -3.31 -0.39
CA MET A 1 -16.44 -4.54 -0.48
C MET A 1 -16.31 -5.32 0.80
N THR A 2 -17.25 -6.22 1.11
CA THR A 2 -17.18 -7.19 2.21
C THR A 2 -16.50 -8.49 1.77
N LEU A 3 -16.17 -9.38 2.72
CA LEU A 3 -15.62 -10.70 2.41
C LEU A 3 -16.57 -11.53 1.52
N ALA A 4 -17.88 -11.49 1.79
CA ALA A 4 -18.89 -12.20 1.02
C ALA A 4 -18.95 -11.68 -0.43
N GLU A 5 -18.96 -10.35 -0.61
CA GLU A 5 -18.92 -9.72 -1.93
C GLU A 5 -17.63 -10.09 -2.68
N THR A 6 -16.50 -10.15 -1.98
CA THR A 6 -15.21 -10.57 -2.56
C THR A 6 -15.26 -12.03 -3.03
N GLN A 7 -15.85 -12.94 -2.25
CA GLN A 7 -16.01 -14.33 -2.65
C GLN A 7 -16.87 -14.48 -3.90
N GLU A 8 -18.00 -13.78 -3.96
CA GLU A 8 -18.90 -13.80 -5.11
C GLU A 8 -18.22 -13.25 -6.37
N LEU A 9 -17.53 -12.10 -6.24
CA LEU A 9 -16.80 -11.48 -7.34
C LEU A 9 -15.65 -12.36 -7.83
N ALA A 10 -14.92 -13.01 -6.92
CA ALA A 10 -13.85 -13.94 -7.25
C ALA A 10 -14.39 -15.18 -8.00
N ALA A 11 -15.55 -15.70 -7.60
CA ALA A 11 -16.19 -16.83 -8.26
C ALA A 11 -16.60 -16.48 -9.70
N ARG A 12 -17.22 -15.30 -9.89
CA ARG A 12 -17.56 -14.76 -11.22
C ARG A 12 -16.33 -14.57 -12.10
N ALA A 13 -15.26 -13.99 -11.56
CA ALA A 13 -14.03 -13.72 -12.31
C ALA A 13 -13.30 -14.99 -12.78
N ARG A 14 -13.43 -16.09 -12.03
CA ARG A 14 -12.78 -17.39 -12.32
C ARG A 14 -13.67 -18.34 -13.13
N GLY A 15 -14.97 -18.09 -13.21
CA GLY A 15 -15.94 -19.03 -13.76
C GLY A 15 -16.12 -20.31 -12.93
N ARG A 16 -15.71 -20.31 -11.65
CA ARG A 16 -15.85 -21.43 -10.72
C ARG A 16 -15.97 -20.95 -9.27
N PRO A 17 -16.54 -21.73 -8.34
CA PRO A 17 -16.62 -21.35 -6.93
C PRO A 17 -15.26 -20.95 -6.35
N ALA A 18 -15.25 -19.86 -5.59
CA ALA A 18 -14.09 -19.45 -4.81
C ALA A 18 -14.18 -20.07 -3.41
N GLU A 19 -13.18 -20.88 -3.07
CA GLU A 19 -13.06 -21.46 -1.73
C GLU A 19 -12.92 -20.34 -0.67
N PRO A 20 -13.50 -20.50 0.53
CA PRO A 20 -13.47 -19.47 1.58
C PRO A 20 -12.05 -18.97 1.89
N ALA A 21 -11.09 -19.89 2.07
CA ALA A 21 -9.70 -19.54 2.36
C ALA A 21 -9.05 -18.71 1.23
N PHE A 22 -9.42 -18.96 -0.04
CA PHE A 22 -8.95 -18.16 -1.16
C PHE A 22 -9.59 -16.77 -1.18
N ALA A 23 -10.90 -16.69 -0.90
CA ALA A 23 -11.62 -15.43 -0.80
C ALA A 23 -11.11 -14.56 0.36
N GLU A 24 -10.77 -15.16 1.51
CA GLU A 24 -10.14 -14.48 2.64
C GLU A 24 -8.78 -13.90 2.27
N ARG A 25 -7.93 -14.69 1.60
CA ARG A 25 -6.63 -14.20 1.10
C ARG A 25 -6.81 -13.07 0.08
N LEU A 26 -7.77 -13.20 -0.84
CA LEU A 26 -8.10 -12.12 -1.78
C LEU A 26 -8.61 -10.88 -1.06
N TYR A 27 -9.49 -11.03 -0.07
CA TYR A 27 -10.03 -9.91 0.69
C TYR A 27 -8.93 -9.20 1.48
N ALA A 28 -8.05 -9.96 2.15
CA ALA A 28 -6.91 -9.40 2.87
C ALA A 28 -5.93 -8.70 1.93
N ALA A 29 -5.63 -9.30 0.77
CA ALA A 29 -4.70 -8.73 -0.20
C ALA A 29 -5.28 -7.54 -0.97
N SER A 30 -6.57 -7.57 -1.30
CA SER A 30 -7.31 -6.52 -2.04
C SER A 30 -8.00 -5.50 -1.15
N GLU A 31 -7.99 -5.67 0.17
CA GLU A 31 -8.72 -4.82 1.13
C GLU A 31 -10.15 -4.46 0.66
N GLY A 32 -10.80 -5.38 -0.07
CA GLY A 32 -12.14 -5.19 -0.65
C GLY A 32 -12.20 -4.29 -1.90
N ASN A 33 -11.12 -4.10 -2.65
CA ASN A 33 -11.08 -3.36 -3.92
C ASN A 33 -11.48 -4.27 -5.10
N PRO A 34 -12.62 -4.02 -5.76
CA PRO A 34 -13.16 -4.89 -6.80
C PRO A 34 -12.19 -5.18 -7.96
N LEU A 35 -11.41 -4.17 -8.38
CA LEU A 35 -10.45 -4.33 -9.48
C LEU A 35 -9.36 -5.35 -9.10
N PHE A 36 -8.81 -5.22 -7.90
CA PHE A 36 -7.79 -6.13 -7.40
C PHE A 36 -8.35 -7.53 -7.18
N VAL A 37 -9.56 -7.66 -6.62
CA VAL A 37 -10.23 -8.96 -6.47
C VAL A 37 -10.34 -9.69 -7.80
N VAL A 38 -10.86 -9.02 -8.84
CA VAL A 38 -11.04 -9.64 -10.17
C VAL A 38 -9.70 -10.08 -10.77
N GLU A 39 -8.71 -9.20 -10.74
CA GLU A 39 -7.41 -9.44 -11.37
C GLU A 39 -6.60 -10.52 -10.63
N MET A 40 -6.59 -10.51 -9.30
CA MET A 40 -5.94 -11.57 -8.50
C MET A 40 -6.71 -12.90 -8.59
N ALA A 41 -8.04 -12.86 -8.65
CA ALA A 41 -8.85 -14.07 -8.85
C ALA A 41 -8.55 -14.74 -10.21
N ARG A 42 -8.38 -13.95 -11.27
CA ARG A 42 -7.97 -14.41 -12.61
C ARG A 42 -6.55 -14.98 -12.63
N ALA A 43 -5.62 -14.39 -11.87
CA ALA A 43 -4.25 -14.89 -11.78
C ALA A 43 -4.13 -16.19 -10.97
N GLY A 44 -5.06 -16.45 -10.05
CA GLY A 44 -5.08 -17.65 -9.22
C GLY A 44 -4.09 -17.61 -8.06
N ASP A 45 -3.88 -18.77 -7.42
CA ASP A 45 -2.92 -18.91 -6.32
C ASP A 45 -1.48 -18.80 -6.81
N ALA A 46 -0.58 -18.48 -5.88
CA ALA A 46 0.85 -18.59 -6.12
C ALA A 46 1.22 -20.06 -6.46
N PRO A 47 2.24 -20.30 -7.30
CA PRO A 47 2.62 -21.65 -7.71
C PRO A 47 3.06 -22.50 -6.51
N PRO A 48 3.02 -23.83 -6.65
CA PRO A 48 3.56 -24.73 -5.64
C PRO A 48 5.02 -24.35 -5.30
N GLY A 49 5.31 -24.12 -4.02
CA GLY A 49 6.63 -23.70 -3.53
C GLY A 49 6.84 -22.20 -3.34
N ALA A 50 5.84 -21.36 -3.66
CA ALA A 50 5.83 -19.97 -3.22
C ALA A 50 5.57 -19.87 -1.71
N ASP A 51 6.16 -18.86 -1.07
CA ASP A 51 5.96 -18.59 0.35
C ASP A 51 4.44 -18.45 0.64
N PRO A 52 3.85 -19.28 1.52
CA PRO A 52 2.42 -19.22 1.84
C PRO A 52 2.00 -17.89 2.48
N SER A 53 2.94 -17.08 2.98
CA SER A 53 2.68 -15.71 3.46
C SER A 53 2.59 -14.67 2.33
N ALA A 54 3.01 -15.01 1.10
CA ALA A 54 3.06 -14.08 -0.02
C ALA A 54 1.68 -13.71 -0.60
N GLY A 55 0.61 -14.37 -0.15
CA GLY A 55 -0.76 -14.10 -0.61
C GLY A 55 -0.98 -14.43 -2.11
N PRO A 56 -2.14 -14.06 -2.66
CA PRO A 56 -2.45 -14.25 -4.08
C PRO A 56 -1.48 -13.46 -4.96
N ARG A 57 -1.11 -14.01 -6.13
CA ARG A 57 -0.22 -13.31 -7.07
C ARG A 57 -0.91 -12.03 -7.55
N LEU A 58 -0.30 -10.89 -7.28
CA LEU A 58 -0.69 -9.66 -7.95
C LEU A 58 -0.25 -9.75 -9.42
N PRO A 59 -1.16 -9.59 -10.40
CA PRO A 59 -0.79 -9.67 -11.81
C PRO A 59 0.26 -8.64 -12.18
N ALA A 60 1.19 -9.02 -13.07
CA ALA A 60 2.23 -8.12 -13.56
C ALA A 60 1.67 -6.77 -14.07
N LYS A 61 0.46 -6.78 -14.65
CA LYS A 61 -0.24 -5.59 -15.10
C LYS A 61 -0.61 -4.64 -13.95
N LEU A 62 -1.11 -5.15 -12.83
CA LEU A 62 -1.41 -4.34 -11.64
C LEU A 62 -0.13 -3.82 -10.98
N HIS A 63 0.91 -4.65 -10.92
CA HIS A 63 2.24 -4.19 -10.49
C HIS A 63 2.76 -3.04 -11.36
N ALA A 64 2.68 -3.17 -12.69
CA ALA A 64 3.10 -2.13 -13.61
C ALA A 64 2.29 -0.84 -13.45
N LEU A 65 0.98 -0.93 -13.17
CA LEU A 65 0.15 0.25 -12.88
C LEU A 65 0.58 0.95 -11.59
N LEU A 66 0.82 0.22 -10.51
CA LEU A 66 1.31 0.78 -9.24
C LEU A 66 2.68 1.43 -9.43
N GLN A 67 3.61 0.76 -10.10
CA GLN A 67 4.93 1.31 -10.41
C GLN A 67 4.82 2.58 -11.27
N ARG A 68 3.93 2.61 -12.26
CA ARG A 68 3.69 3.81 -13.08
C ARG A 68 3.11 4.96 -12.25
N GLN A 69 2.21 4.67 -11.30
CA GLN A 69 1.67 5.70 -10.40
C GLN A 69 2.78 6.30 -9.53
N LEU A 70 3.63 5.46 -8.93
CA LEU A 70 4.75 5.91 -8.12
C LEU A 70 5.81 6.67 -8.93
N ALA A 71 6.10 6.23 -10.15
CA ALA A 71 7.07 6.88 -11.05
C ALA A 71 6.65 8.28 -11.50
N GLN A 72 5.36 8.64 -11.36
CA GLN A 72 4.87 9.98 -11.67
C GLN A 72 4.94 10.94 -10.46
N LEU A 73 5.24 10.44 -9.26
CA LEU A 73 5.38 11.29 -8.08
C LEU A 73 6.63 12.15 -8.17
N SER A 74 6.57 13.34 -7.60
CA SER A 74 7.79 14.08 -7.29
C SER A 74 8.69 13.27 -6.35
N PRO A 75 10.02 13.51 -6.33
CA PRO A 75 10.92 12.85 -5.39
C PRO A 75 10.49 13.01 -3.93
N ALA A 76 9.99 14.20 -3.56
CA ALA A 76 9.50 14.49 -2.21
C ALA A 76 8.22 13.68 -1.89
N ALA A 77 7.23 13.67 -2.78
CA ALA A 77 6.02 12.87 -2.57
C ALA A 77 6.32 11.37 -2.49
N LEU A 78 7.24 10.86 -3.32
CA LEU A 78 7.69 9.46 -3.23
C LEU A 78 8.38 9.17 -1.90
N GLU A 79 9.27 10.06 -1.44
CA GLU A 79 9.94 9.90 -0.14
C GLU A 79 8.94 9.92 1.03
N LEU A 80 7.95 10.81 0.98
CA LEU A 80 6.88 10.86 1.99
C LEU A 80 6.02 9.60 1.96
N GLY A 81 5.67 9.10 0.78
CA GLY A 81 4.95 7.84 0.62
C GLY A 81 5.74 6.64 1.15
N GLN A 82 7.05 6.62 0.95
CA GLN A 82 7.95 5.61 1.52
C GLN A 82 8.00 5.69 3.05
N LEU A 83 8.09 6.90 3.60
CA LEU A 83 8.08 7.15 5.04
C LEU A 83 6.76 6.68 5.68
N ALA A 84 5.63 7.09 5.12
CA ALA A 84 4.30 6.68 5.56
C ALA A 84 4.13 5.16 5.51
N ALA A 85 4.66 4.50 4.47
CA ALA A 85 4.56 3.05 4.33
C ALA A 85 5.31 2.29 5.44
N LEU A 86 6.42 2.84 5.94
CA LEU A 86 7.19 2.28 7.05
C LEU A 86 6.53 2.55 8.41
N LEU A 87 5.86 3.68 8.58
CA LEU A 87 5.15 4.04 9.82
C LEU A 87 3.91 3.17 10.06
N GLY A 88 3.16 2.81 9.02
CA GLY A 88 1.99 1.93 9.19
C GLY A 88 0.97 1.94 8.07
N ARG A 89 -0.23 1.43 8.37
CA ARG A 89 -1.40 1.53 7.48
C ARG A 89 -2.11 2.88 7.59
N THR A 90 -2.12 3.43 8.80
CA THR A 90 -2.60 4.77 9.14
C THR A 90 -1.48 5.49 9.87
N VAL A 91 -1.24 6.76 9.54
CA VAL A 91 -0.13 7.56 10.05
C VAL A 91 -0.63 8.93 10.47
N ASP A 92 -0.11 9.44 11.58
CA ASP A 92 -0.47 10.76 12.11
C ASP A 92 0.44 11.84 11.50
N TYR A 93 -0.09 13.04 11.27
CA TYR A 93 0.67 14.18 10.74
C TYR A 93 1.93 14.46 11.58
N ALA A 94 1.78 14.46 12.91
CA ALA A 94 2.89 14.69 13.83
C ALA A 94 4.02 13.67 13.66
N ALA A 95 3.69 12.39 13.40
CA ALA A 95 4.70 11.35 13.16
C ALA A 95 5.40 11.53 11.81
N LEU A 96 4.67 11.97 10.78
CA LEU A 96 5.25 12.34 9.49
C LEU A 96 6.19 13.54 9.64
N ALA A 97 5.74 14.59 10.32
CA ALA A 97 6.50 15.81 10.57
C ALA A 97 7.78 15.54 11.36
N ALA A 98 7.71 14.75 12.43
CA ALA A 98 8.87 14.41 13.23
C ALA A 98 9.94 13.64 12.42
N ALA A 99 9.53 12.76 11.51
CA ALA A 99 10.44 11.92 10.73
C ALA A 99 10.86 12.53 9.38
N TRP A 100 10.22 13.62 8.95
CA TRP A 100 10.52 14.34 7.72
C TRP A 100 11.88 15.07 7.83
N PRO A 101 12.77 14.98 6.83
CA PRO A 101 14.13 15.54 6.93
C PRO A 101 14.22 17.03 6.59
N ALA A 102 13.15 17.61 6.06
CA ALA A 102 13.13 18.97 5.51
C ALA A 102 12.09 19.83 6.25
N ASP A 103 11.88 21.06 5.79
CA ASP A 103 10.95 21.99 6.39
C ASP A 103 9.49 21.54 6.25
N GLU A 104 8.63 22.09 7.10
CA GLU A 104 7.21 21.74 7.15
C GLU A 104 6.45 22.12 5.88
N ALA A 105 6.83 23.19 5.17
CA ALA A 105 6.15 23.55 3.92
C ALA A 105 6.37 22.47 2.85
N SER A 106 7.59 21.95 2.74
CA SER A 106 7.90 20.84 1.84
C SER A 106 7.15 19.54 2.19
N LEU A 107 6.87 19.30 3.47
CA LEU A 107 6.06 18.17 3.92
C LEU A 107 4.62 18.30 3.43
N VAL A 108 4.02 19.48 3.63
CA VAL A 108 2.63 19.74 3.23
C VAL A 108 2.48 19.64 1.71
N GLU A 109 3.42 20.20 0.93
CA GLU A 109 3.40 20.07 -0.54
C GLU A 109 3.47 18.60 -1.01
N ALA A 110 4.35 17.81 -0.39
CA ALA A 110 4.47 16.38 -0.69
C ALA A 110 3.18 15.62 -0.30
N LEU A 111 2.57 15.98 0.83
CA LEU A 111 1.33 15.38 1.31
C LEU A 111 0.15 15.71 0.38
N ASP A 112 0.02 16.98 -0.02
CA ASP A 112 -0.99 17.44 -0.98
C ASP A 112 -0.89 16.71 -2.31
N GLU A 113 0.33 16.45 -2.80
CA GLU A 113 0.51 15.63 -4.00
C GLU A 113 0.00 14.20 -3.81
N LEU A 114 0.32 13.55 -2.68
CA LEU A 114 -0.12 12.19 -2.38
C LEU A 114 -1.66 12.10 -2.27
N LEU A 115 -2.29 13.12 -1.67
CA LEU A 115 -3.75 13.23 -1.57
C LEU A 115 -4.39 13.45 -2.94
N ARG A 116 -3.89 14.41 -3.72
CA ARG A 116 -4.38 14.73 -5.07
C ARG A 116 -4.28 13.54 -6.03
N ARG A 117 -3.19 12.75 -5.92
CA ARG A 117 -2.99 11.54 -6.73
C ARG A 117 -3.69 10.30 -6.16
N ARG A 118 -4.46 10.43 -5.08
CA ARG A 118 -5.20 9.35 -4.41
C ARG A 118 -4.30 8.20 -3.94
N ILE A 119 -3.06 8.51 -3.58
CA ILE A 119 -2.15 7.55 -2.95
C ILE A 119 -2.49 7.44 -1.47
N LEU A 120 -2.66 8.59 -0.83
CA LEU A 120 -3.19 8.72 0.52
C LEU A 120 -4.58 9.36 0.49
N TYR A 121 -5.32 9.18 1.57
CA TYR A 121 -6.51 9.95 1.90
C TYR A 121 -6.52 10.28 3.39
N GLU A 122 -7.25 11.34 3.74
CA GLU A 122 -7.46 11.73 5.13
C GLU A 122 -8.52 10.81 5.77
N ALA A 123 -8.06 9.97 6.70
CA ALA A 123 -8.90 8.98 7.39
C ALA A 123 -9.59 9.56 8.62
N ALA A 124 -8.95 10.56 9.25
CA ALA A 124 -9.48 11.40 10.32
C ALA A 124 -8.65 12.70 10.35
N ALA A 125 -9.05 13.67 11.17
CA ALA A 125 -8.27 14.88 11.38
C ALA A 125 -6.81 14.51 11.75
N ASP A 126 -5.86 15.03 10.97
CA ASP A 126 -4.43 14.77 11.08
C ASP A 126 -4.01 13.30 10.95
N ARG A 127 -4.87 12.42 10.43
CA ARG A 127 -4.55 11.00 10.16
C ARG A 127 -4.71 10.65 8.70
N TYR A 128 -3.67 10.10 8.13
CA TYR A 128 -3.61 9.72 6.72
C TYR A 128 -3.50 8.21 6.58
N ALA A 129 -4.18 7.65 5.59
CA ALA A 129 -4.09 6.24 5.26
C ALA A 129 -3.87 6.05 3.78
N PHE A 130 -3.23 4.93 3.40
CA PHE A 130 -3.17 4.55 2.00
C PHE A 130 -4.55 4.21 1.50
N THR A 131 -4.90 4.70 0.31
CA THR A 131 -6.14 4.32 -0.37
C THR A 131 -6.26 2.80 -0.51
N HIS A 132 -5.11 2.11 -0.63
CA HIS A 132 -5.05 0.66 -0.60
C HIS A 132 -3.64 0.13 -0.23
N GLY A 133 -3.58 -0.95 0.54
CA GLY A 133 -2.40 -1.70 0.96
C GLY A 133 -1.38 -2.08 -0.12
N GLN A 134 -1.72 -2.26 -1.41
CA GLN A 134 -0.67 -2.49 -2.42
C GLN A 134 0.06 -1.21 -2.83
N LEU A 135 -0.53 -0.02 -2.65
CA LEU A 135 0.22 1.24 -2.79
C LEU A 135 1.28 1.32 -1.69
N ARG A 136 0.90 0.99 -0.45
CA ARG A 136 1.84 0.86 0.67
C ARG A 136 2.94 -0.15 0.37
N ALA A 137 2.55 -1.35 -0.08
CA ALA A 137 3.51 -2.40 -0.42
C ALA A 137 4.44 -1.99 -1.58
N ALA A 138 3.91 -1.30 -2.59
CA ALA A 138 4.70 -0.77 -3.71
C ALA A 138 5.68 0.32 -3.25
N CYS A 139 5.26 1.23 -2.37
CA CYS A 139 6.16 2.21 -1.75
C CYS A 139 7.30 1.51 -0.99
N CYS A 140 6.98 0.50 -0.16
CA CYS A 140 7.99 -0.30 0.53
C CYS A 140 8.95 -1.00 -0.44
N ALA A 141 8.42 -1.63 -1.49
CA ALA A 141 9.19 -2.39 -2.48
C ALA A 141 10.03 -1.50 -3.41
N SER A 142 9.69 -0.21 -3.55
CA SER A 142 10.48 0.76 -4.32
C SER A 142 11.83 1.11 -3.67
N MET A 143 12.02 0.74 -2.41
CA MET A 143 13.24 1.01 -1.65
C MET A 143 14.18 -0.20 -1.60
N SER A 144 15.49 0.07 -1.64
CA SER A 144 16.48 -0.93 -1.25
C SER A 144 16.41 -1.23 0.26
N ARG A 145 16.86 -2.42 0.67
CA ARG A 145 16.98 -2.82 2.09
C ARG A 145 17.79 -1.81 2.92
N ALA A 146 18.85 -1.26 2.32
CA ALA A 146 19.67 -0.23 2.97
C ALA A 146 18.90 1.07 3.22
N ARG A 147 18.10 1.52 2.23
CA ARG A 147 17.27 2.73 2.36
C ARG A 147 16.14 2.54 3.38
N GLN A 148 15.50 1.37 3.40
CA GLN A 148 14.53 1.01 4.43
C GLN A 148 15.14 1.10 5.83
N GLY A 149 16.31 0.48 6.05
CA GLY A 149 16.98 0.52 7.36
C GLY A 149 17.40 1.92 7.79
N LEU A 150 17.84 2.77 6.84
CA LEU A 150 18.14 4.19 7.13
C LEU A 150 16.89 4.95 7.57
N MET A 151 15.78 4.83 6.83
CA MET A 151 14.52 5.51 7.16
C MET A 151 13.93 5.01 8.47
N GLN A 152 13.96 3.70 8.74
CA GLN A 152 13.49 3.13 10.00
C GLN A 152 14.27 3.68 11.21
N ARG A 153 15.60 3.83 11.10
CA ARG A 153 16.40 4.46 12.16
C ARG A 153 16.01 5.94 12.37
N ARG A 154 15.78 6.68 11.29
CA ARG A 154 15.29 8.07 11.37
C ARG A 154 13.94 8.17 12.05
N ILE A 155 12.99 7.32 11.66
CA ILE A 155 11.66 7.22 12.28
C ILE A 155 11.81 6.92 13.78
N ALA A 156 12.61 5.91 14.14
CA ALA A 156 12.81 5.54 15.53
C ALA A 156 13.42 6.68 16.36
N ALA A 157 14.39 7.41 15.81
CA ALA A 157 15.01 8.57 16.47
C ALA A 157 14.01 9.72 16.64
N ALA A 158 13.21 10.01 15.61
CA ALA A 158 12.19 11.05 15.65
C ALA A 158 11.11 10.76 16.69
N LEU A 159 10.60 9.53 16.73
CA LEU A 159 9.57 9.12 17.69
C LEU A 159 10.08 8.98 19.13
N ALA A 160 11.39 8.82 19.32
CA ALA A 160 12.00 8.82 20.66
C ALA A 160 12.25 10.22 21.22
N ALA A 161 12.24 11.25 20.36
CA ALA A 161 12.49 12.65 20.72
C ALA A 161 11.19 13.48 20.88
N ALA A 162 10.04 12.91 20.51
CA ALA A 162 8.71 13.50 20.65
C ALA A 162 8.04 13.04 21.95
#